data_AF-A0A7Y1Z2C5-F1
#
_entry.id   AF-A0A7Y1Z2C5-F1
#
_cell.length_a   1.000
_cell.length_b   1.000
_cell.length_c   1.000
_cell.angle_alpha   90.00
_cell.angle_beta   90.00
_cell.angle_gamma   90.00
#
_symmetry.space_group_name_H-M   'P 1'
#
loop_
_entity.id
_entity.type
_entity.pdbx_description
1 polymer ?
#
loop_
_entity_poly.entity_id
_entity_poly.type
_entity_poly.pdbx_seq_one_letter_code
_entity_poly.pdbx_strand_id
1 'polypeptide(L)' 'MDWDDVRQPSSSGQQVIVGETLERHSVDELQQRIKTLEGEIERVRQELETKRQHEARAASVFKT' A
#
# COMPACT_ATOMS: atom_id res chain seq x y z
N MET A 1 20.32 -18.67 -13.83
CA MET A 1 18.98 -18.07 -13.63
C MET A 1 19.20 -16.58 -13.60
N ASP A 2 18.72 -15.88 -14.62
CA ASP A 2 18.79 -14.42 -14.68
C ASP A 2 17.86 -13.90 -13.58
N TRP A 3 18.45 -13.38 -12.50
CA TRP A 3 17.72 -12.86 -11.34
C TRP A 3 17.16 -11.51 -11.77
N ASP A 4 16.09 -11.61 -12.55
CA ASP A 4 14.97 -10.69 -12.68
C ASP A 4 15.34 -9.27 -12.23
N ASP A 5 15.83 -8.48 -13.19
CA ASP A 5 15.97 -7.03 -13.12
C ASP A 5 14.56 -6.42 -13.02
N VAL A 6 13.83 -6.75 -11.95
CA VAL A 6 12.58 -6.14 -11.54
C VAL A 6 12.95 -4.77 -11.01
N ARG A 7 13.29 -3.89 -11.94
CA ARG A 7 13.25 -2.45 -11.72
C ARG A 7 11.82 -2.16 -11.31
N GLN A 8 11.61 -2.10 -10.01
CA GLN A 8 10.41 -1.48 -9.47
C GLN A 8 10.33 -0.13 -10.17
N PRO A 9 9.22 0.18 -10.87
CA PRO A 9 9.07 1.51 -11.44
C PRO A 9 9.26 2.46 -10.29
N SER A 10 10.32 3.27 -10.36
CA SER A 10 10.53 4.35 -9.40
C SER A 10 9.28 5.20 -9.54
N SER A 11 8.37 5.04 -8.58
CA SER A 11 7.17 5.85 -8.49
C SER A 11 7.68 7.25 -8.21
N SER A 12 7.91 7.99 -9.29
CA SER A 12 8.02 9.44 -9.37
C SER A 12 6.68 10.12 -8.99
N GLY A 13 5.87 9.42 -8.19
CA GLY A 13 4.71 9.98 -7.52
C GLY A 13 5.22 10.67 -6.26
N GLN A 14 4.76 11.89 -6.06
CA GLN A 14 5.01 12.65 -4.85
C GLN A 14 4.73 11.80 -3.62
N GLN A 15 5.77 11.53 -2.83
CA GLN A 15 5.64 10.71 -1.64
C GLN A 15 4.76 11.45 -0.64
N VAL A 16 3.55 10.91 -0.41
CA VAL A 16 2.57 11.49 0.51
C VAL A 16 2.97 11.11 1.94
N ILE A 17 3.39 12.09 2.75
CA ILE A 17 3.76 11.87 4.15
C ILE A 17 2.55 12.08 5.06
N VAL A 18 2.24 11.11 5.92
CA VAL A 18 1.15 11.26 6.89
C VAL A 18 1.53 12.31 7.93
N GLY A 19 0.65 13.30 8.14
CA GLY A 19 0.83 14.35 9.14
C GLY A 19 1.63 15.57 8.68
N GLU A 20 1.95 15.70 7.39
CA GLU A 20 2.54 16.95 6.89
C GLU A 20 1.52 18.10 6.80
N THR A 21 2.02 19.34 6.78
CA THR A 21 1.16 20.52 6.69
C THR A 21 0.47 20.63 5.32
N LEU A 22 -0.83 20.93 5.34
CA LEU A 22 -1.67 21.02 4.15
C LEU A 22 -1.93 22.47 3.70
N GLU A 23 -1.51 23.46 4.49
CA GLU A 23 -1.89 24.88 4.29
C GLU A 23 -1.42 25.46 2.94
N ARG A 24 -0.36 24.90 2.36
CA ARG A 24 0.23 25.35 1.09
C ARG A 24 -0.20 24.54 -0.12
N HIS A 25 -1.01 23.51 0.07
CA HIS A 25 -1.46 22.67 -1.03
C HIS A 25 -2.68 23.30 -1.70
N SER A 26 -2.69 23.30 -3.02
CA SER A 26 -3.87 23.60 -3.84
C SER A 26 -4.93 22.50 -3.73
N VAL A 27 -6.15 22.81 -4.18
CA VAL A 27 -7.27 21.84 -4.18
C VAL A 27 -6.92 20.60 -5.02
N ASP A 28 -6.31 20.79 -6.19
CA ASP A 28 -5.93 19.67 -7.06
C ASP A 28 -4.85 18.79 -6.42
N GLU A 29 -3.87 19.40 -5.75
CA GLU A 29 -2.84 18.67 -5.01
C GLU A 29 -3.45 17.86 -3.85
N LEU A 30 -4.40 18.43 -3.11
CA LEU A 30 -5.12 17.70 -2.07
C LEU A 30 -5.94 16.54 -2.64
N GLN A 31 -6.58 16.72 -3.80
CA GLN A 31 -7.31 15.64 -4.47
C GLN A 31 -6.39 14.50 -4.94
N GLN A 32 -5.25 14.83 -5.55
CA GLN A 32 -4.26 13.82 -5.93
C GLN A 32 -3.72 13.06 -4.72
N ARG A 33 -3.48 13.80 -3.63
CA ARG A 33 -3.02 13.24 -2.36
C ARG A 33 -4.02 12.25 -1.77
N ILE A 34 -5.32 12.59 -1.77
CA ILE A 34 -6.39 11.68 -1.34
C ILE A 34 -6.36 10.40 -2.17
N LYS A 35 -6.34 10.50 -3.50
CA LYS A 35 -6.30 9.34 -4.39
C LYS A 35 -5.11 8.42 -4.10
N THR A 36 -3.94 8.99 -3.88
CA THR A 36 -2.73 8.23 -3.53
C THR A 36 -2.89 7.49 -2.20
N LEU A 37 -3.43 8.15 -1.17
CA LEU A 37 -3.66 7.52 0.13
C LEU A 37 -4.72 6.41 0.07
N GLU A 38 -5.80 6.62 -0.69
CA GLU A 38 -6.84 5.62 -0.87
C GLU A 38 -6.31 4.35 -1.57
N GLY A 39 -5.48 4.52 -2.61
CA GLY A 39 -4.81 3.39 -3.27
C GLY A 39 -3.89 2.62 -2.33
N GLU A 40 -3.15 3.33 -1.47
CA GLU A 40 -2.31 2.71 -0.46
C GLU A 40 -3.13 1.95 0.60
N ILE A 41 -4.26 2.51 1.05
CA ILE A 41 -5.19 1.84 1.95
C ILE A 41 -5.72 0.55 1.32
N GLU A 42 -6.09 0.58 0.04
CA GLU A 42 -6.58 -0.60 -0.66
C GLU A 42 -5.50 -1.69 -0.74
N ARG A 43 -4.26 -1.33 -1.11
CA ARG A 43 -3.12 -2.25 -1.13
C ARG A 43 -2.90 -2.91 0.23
N VAL A 44 -2.88 -2.12 1.30
CA VAL A 44 -2.69 -2.63 2.67
C VAL A 44 -3.85 -3.55 3.08
N ARG A 45 -5.09 -3.23 2.69
CA ARG A 45 -6.25 -4.11 2.93
C ARG A 45 -6.12 -5.45 2.22
N GLN A 46 -5.69 -5.46 0.96
CA GLN A 46 -5.48 -6.70 0.21
C GLN A 46 -4.39 -7.58 0.83
N GLU A 47 -3.29 -6.97 1.24
CA GLU A 47 -2.19 -7.67 1.93
C GLU A 47 -2.65 -8.23 3.29
N LEU A 48 -3.43 -7.45 4.04
CA LEU A 48 -4.01 -7.89 5.31
C LEU A 48 -4.95 -9.08 5.13
N GLU A 49 -5.82 -9.05 4.11
CA GLU A 49 -6.71 -10.17 3.81
C GLU A 49 -5.92 -11.42 3.41
N THR A 50 -4.90 -11.26 2.58
CA THR A 50 -3.98 -12.34 2.20
C THR A 50 -3.35 -12.98 3.43
N LYS A 51 -2.81 -12.16 4.34
CA LYS A 51 -2.22 -12.64 5.60
C LYS A 51 -3.23 -13.32 6.52
N ARG A 52 -4.46 -12.80 6.63
CA ARG A 52 -5.53 -13.45 7.40
C ARG A 52 -5.89 -14.83 6.85
N GLN A 53 -5.94 -14.98 5.53
CA GLN A 53 -6.19 -16.28 4.91
C GLN A 53 -5.03 -17.26 5.19
N HIS A 54 -3.79 -16.77 5.21
CA HIS A 54 -2.64 -17.57 5.62
C HIS A 54 -2.72 -17.98 7.10
N GLU A 55 -3.08 -17.06 8.00
CA GLU A 55 -3.27 -17.35 9.43
C GLU A 55 -4.40 -18.37 9.65
N ALA A 56 -5.54 -18.22 8.98
CA ALA A 56 -6.67 -19.14 9.08
C ALA A 56 -6.30 -20.55 8.58
N ARG A 57 -5.53 -20.64 7.49
CA ARG A 57 -4.99 -21.91 6.98
C ARG A 57 -3.99 -22.52 7.95
N ALA A 58 -3.06 -21.74 8.51
CA ALA A 58 -2.13 -22.22 9.52
C ALA A 58 -2.87 -22.72 10.78
N ALA A 59 -3.85 -21.97 11.27
CA ALA A 59 -4.66 -22.36 12.43
C ALA A 59 -5.42 -23.67 12.21
N SER A 60 -5.85 -23.96 10.98
CA SER A 60 -6.48 -25.25 10.63
C SER A 60 -5.51 -26.43 10.61
N VAL A 61 -4.20 -26.17 10.39
CA VAL A 61 -3.14 -27.20 10.41
C VAL A 61 -2.68 -27.50 11.85
N PHE A 62 -2.76 -26.54 12.77
CA PHE A 62 -2.37 -26.72 14.17
C PHE A 62 -3.48 -27.25 15.09
N LYS A 63 -4.71 -27.43 14.59
CA LYS A 63 -5.81 -28.02 15.37
C LYS A 63 -5.90 -29.53 15.12
N THR A 64 -5.00 -30.27 15.74
CA THR A 64 -5.10 -31.71 16.01
C THR A 64 -4.95 -31.93 17.50
#